data_AF-A0AAW4VDK8-F1
#
_entry.id   AF-A0AAW4VDK8-F1
#
_cell.length_a   1.000
_cell.length_b   1.000
_cell.length_c   1.000
_cell.angle_alpha   90.00
_cell.angle_beta   90.00
_cell.angle_gamma   90.00
#
_symmetry.space_group_name_H-M   'P 1'
#
loop_
_entity.id
_entity.type
_entity.pdbx_description
1 polymer ?
#
loop_
_entity_poly.entity_id
_entity_poly.type
_entity_poly.pdbx_seq_one_letter_code
_entity_poly.pdbx_strand_id
1 'polypeptide(L)'
;MKVYSNCENVRLVVAGKDYGYGKLQQKGVFTWDNVKYVGDNTEIQAIGESGDKEYTDSIVVNGPNNKDDVSVKYKSQVQDYGWQSGWQKDGSTSGTIGESKRLEAVRLELTSDVSDGEILYKSHVQDEGWQSKWKSDGQISGTVGI
;
A
#
# COMPACT_ATOMS: atom_id res chain seq x y z
N MET A 1 -3.99 20.03 9.32
CA MET A 1 -2.61 20.46 9.63
C MET A 1 -2.61 21.88 10.17
N LYS A 2 -1.65 22.20 11.03
CA LYS A 2 -1.50 23.52 11.65
C LYS A 2 -0.06 23.99 11.49
N VAL A 3 0.13 25.23 11.05
CA VAL A 3 1.44 25.88 10.92
C VAL A 3 1.42 27.17 11.74
N TYR A 4 2.48 27.39 12.50
CA TYR A 4 2.71 28.62 13.26
C TYR A 4 3.69 29.48 12.48
N SER A 5 3.33 30.74 12.19
CA SER A 5 4.17 31.62 11.38
C SER A 5 3.93 33.08 11.72
N ASN A 6 4.97 33.91 11.54
CA ASN A 6 4.85 35.36 11.59
C ASN A 6 4.54 35.98 10.21
N CYS A 7 4.42 35.17 9.17
CA CYS A 7 4.11 35.65 7.82
C CYS A 7 2.64 36.09 7.71
N GLU A 8 2.35 37.03 6.80
CA GLU A 8 1.01 37.52 6.50
C GLU A 8 0.09 36.41 6.00
N ASN A 9 0.62 35.59 5.08
CA ASN A 9 -0.05 34.39 4.57
C ASN A 9 0.90 33.20 4.62
N VAL A 10 0.34 32.00 4.70
CA VAL A 10 1.10 30.76 4.55
C VAL A 10 0.34 29.84 3.60
N ARG A 11 1.04 29.36 2.57
CA ARG A 11 0.62 28.33 1.64
C ARG A 11 1.24 27.00 2.02
N LEU A 12 0.53 25.91 1.77
CA LEU A 12 0.99 24.57 2.12
C LEU A 12 1.15 23.71 0.87
N VAL A 13 2.29 23.03 0.75
CA VAL A 13 2.56 22.04 -0.30
C VAL A 13 2.91 20.70 0.37
N VAL A 14 2.30 19.60 -0.08
CA VAL A 14 2.57 18.24 0.43
C VAL A 14 2.79 17.31 -0.74
N ALA A 15 3.95 16.66 -0.81
CA ALA A 15 4.36 15.81 -1.95
C ALA A 15 4.14 16.51 -3.31
N GLY A 16 4.51 17.78 -3.42
CA GLY A 16 4.31 18.61 -4.62
C GLY A 16 2.86 19.05 -4.89
N LYS A 17 1.87 18.58 -4.13
CA LYS A 17 0.48 19.04 -4.22
C LYS A 17 0.28 20.30 -3.38
N ASP A 18 -0.17 21.37 -4.03
CA ASP A 18 -0.55 22.63 -3.36
C ASP A 18 -1.92 22.49 -2.70
N TYR A 19 -1.99 22.78 -1.41
CA TYR A 19 -3.20 22.82 -0.58
C TYR A 19 -3.73 24.25 -0.38
N GLY A 20 -3.11 25.23 -1.04
CA GLY A 20 -3.47 26.64 -0.99
C GLY A 20 -3.12 27.31 0.34
N TYR A 21 -3.62 28.52 0.52
CA TYR A 21 -3.41 29.31 1.73
C TYR A 21 -4.22 28.76 2.92
N GLY A 22 -3.59 28.77 4.09
CA GLY A 22 -4.21 28.29 5.32
C GLY A 22 -5.28 29.25 5.84
N LYS A 23 -6.32 28.69 6.46
CA LYS A 23 -7.32 29.47 7.20
C LYS A 23 -6.69 29.95 8.52
N LEU A 24 -6.79 31.25 8.80
CA LEU A 24 -6.38 31.81 10.08
C LEU A 24 -7.30 31.30 11.19
N GLN A 25 -6.75 30.52 12.12
CA GLN A 25 -7.45 30.12 13.34
C GLN A 25 -7.33 31.21 14.42
N GLN A 26 -6.15 31.80 14.51
CA GLN A 26 -5.81 32.94 15.36
C GLN A 26 -4.56 33.61 14.77
N LYS A 27 -4.18 34.78 15.28
CA LYS A 27 -2.98 35.50 14.80
C LYS A 27 -1.76 34.56 14.83
N GLY A 28 -1.12 34.42 13.68
CA GLY A 28 0.08 33.59 13.49
C GLY A 28 -0.16 32.07 13.45
N VAL A 29 -1.42 31.61 13.35
CA VAL A 29 -1.76 30.19 13.28
C VAL A 29 -2.64 29.92 12.07
N PHE A 30 -2.09 29.18 11.12
CA PHE A 30 -2.71 28.81 9.85
C PHE A 30 -3.10 27.33 9.87
N THR A 31 -4.29 27.02 9.37
CA THR A 31 -4.87 25.67 9.45
C THR A 31 -5.44 25.21 8.11
N TRP A 32 -5.29 23.91 7.85
CA TRP A 32 -5.83 23.20 6.70
C TRP A 32 -6.55 21.95 7.17
N ASP A 33 -7.78 21.76 6.70
CA ASP A 33 -8.56 20.56 6.94
C ASP A 33 -8.28 19.52 5.84
N ASN A 34 -8.42 18.23 6.16
CA ASN A 34 -8.31 17.13 5.19
C ASN A 34 -7.00 17.09 4.40
N VAL A 35 -5.89 17.53 5.01
CA VAL A 35 -4.55 17.35 4.42
C VAL A 35 -4.21 15.86 4.44
N LYS A 36 -3.97 15.30 3.25
CA LYS A 36 -3.51 13.91 3.09
C LYS A 36 -2.02 13.93 2.79
N TYR A 37 -1.27 13.11 3.52
CA TYR A 37 0.09 12.72 3.21
C TYR A 37 0.12 11.18 3.22
N VAL A 38 0.72 10.59 2.19
CA VAL A 38 0.70 9.14 1.95
C VAL A 38 2.09 8.74 1.47
N GLY A 39 2.62 7.66 2.03
CA GLY A 39 3.91 7.09 1.65
C GLY A 39 5.08 7.58 2.50
N ASP A 40 6.22 6.92 2.31
CA ASP A 40 7.48 7.23 2.97
C ASP A 40 8.16 8.46 2.35
N ASN A 41 8.97 9.14 3.16
CA ASN A 41 9.74 10.32 2.75
C ASN A 41 8.90 11.42 2.09
N THR A 42 7.69 11.67 2.60
CA THR A 42 6.82 12.75 2.09
C THR A 42 7.32 14.10 2.57
N GLU A 43 7.70 14.98 1.63
CA GLU A 43 8.02 16.37 1.94
C GLU A 43 6.73 17.20 2.15
N ILE A 44 6.69 17.93 3.25
CA ILE A 44 5.69 18.94 3.58
C ILE A 44 6.40 20.28 3.66
N GLN A 45 5.98 21.23 2.83
CA GLN A 45 6.53 22.58 2.76
C GLN A 45 5.49 23.60 3.20
N ALA A 46 5.85 24.47 4.14
CA ALA A 46 5.11 25.66 4.47
C ALA A 46 5.81 26.87 3.85
N ILE A 47 5.12 27.56 2.93
CA ILE A 47 5.63 28.73 2.22
C ILE A 47 4.90 29.95 2.78
N GLY A 48 5.60 30.73 3.60
CA GLY A 48 5.12 31.99 4.15
C GLY A 48 5.42 33.17 3.22
N GLU A 49 4.45 34.06 3.06
CA GLU A 49 4.54 35.27 2.24
C GLU A 49 4.36 36.51 3.11
N SER A 50 5.21 37.52 2.94
CA SER A 50 5.09 38.83 3.62
C SER A 50 5.68 39.95 2.76
N GLY A 51 4.82 40.86 2.31
CA GLY A 51 5.18 41.78 1.23
C GLY A 51 5.68 41.00 0.00
N ASP A 52 6.80 41.42 -0.59
CA ASP A 52 7.39 40.77 -1.77
C ASP A 52 8.36 39.62 -1.44
N LYS A 53 8.34 39.10 -0.20
CA LYS A 53 9.27 38.06 0.25
C LYS A 53 8.54 36.76 0.56
N GLU A 54 9.18 35.65 0.15
CA GLU A 54 8.79 34.30 0.51
C GLU A 54 9.79 33.70 1.52
N TYR A 55 9.27 32.87 2.41
CA TYR A 55 10.01 32.12 3.42
C TYR A 55 9.52 30.68 3.39
N THR A 56 10.43 29.71 3.35
CA THR A 56 10.05 28.29 3.31
C THR A 56 10.60 27.56 4.51
N ASP A 57 9.77 26.73 5.11
CA ASP A 57 10.19 25.68 6.03
C ASP A 57 9.67 24.34 5.53
N SER A 58 10.48 23.29 5.65
CA SER A 58 10.19 21.96 5.12
C SER A 58 10.44 20.89 6.18
N ILE A 59 9.54 19.93 6.26
CA ILE A 59 9.73 18.69 7.02
C ILE A 59 9.49 17.49 6.11
N VAL A 60 10.31 16.46 6.26
CA VAL A 60 10.06 15.15 5.67
C VAL A 60 9.38 14.28 6.72
N VAL A 61 8.18 13.80 6.42
CA VAL A 61 7.42 12.90 7.28
C VAL A 61 7.22 11.57 6.57
N ASN A 62 7.21 10.49 7.34
CA ASN A 62 6.71 9.21 6.84
C ASN A 62 5.21 9.17 7.14
N GLY A 63 4.42 8.84 6.11
CA GLY A 63 3.00 8.54 6.25
C GLY A 63 2.75 7.45 7.27
N PRO A 64 1.53 7.33 7.85
CA PRO A 64 1.13 6.01 8.34
C PRO A 64 1.26 5.03 7.17
N ASN A 65 2.02 3.93 7.35
CA ASN A 65 2.25 2.91 6.31
C ASN A 65 0.97 2.69 5.53
N ASN A 66 0.98 3.03 4.23
CA ASN A 66 -0.24 3.05 3.47
C ASN A 66 -0.77 1.61 3.38
N LYS A 67 -2.08 1.42 3.58
CA LYS A 67 -2.72 0.12 3.37
C LYS A 67 -2.53 -0.38 1.92
N ASP A 68 -2.20 0.52 1.00
CA ASP A 68 -1.97 0.21 -0.42
C ASP A 68 -0.51 -0.18 -0.75
N ASP A 69 0.43 -0.08 0.21
CA ASP A 69 1.83 -0.51 0.03
C ASP A 69 2.02 -2.01 0.32
N VAL A 70 0.99 -2.64 0.89
CA VAL A 70 0.89 -4.09 1.06
C VAL A 70 -0.14 -4.63 0.09
N SER A 71 0.32 -5.21 -1.01
CA SER A 71 -0.54 -6.02 -1.89
C SER A 71 -0.14 -7.48 -1.81
N VAL A 72 -1.08 -8.36 -2.15
CA VAL A 72 -0.80 -9.80 -2.26
C VAL A 72 -0.93 -10.21 -3.71
N LYS A 73 0.11 -10.86 -4.21
CA LYS A 73 0.04 -11.55 -5.49
C LYS A 73 -0.04 -13.05 -5.26
N TYR A 74 -0.80 -13.72 -6.12
CA TYR A 74 -0.98 -15.16 -6.05
C TYR A 74 -1.10 -15.77 -7.43
N LYS A 75 -0.76 -17.05 -7.53
CA LYS A 75 -1.04 -17.84 -8.72
C LYS A 75 -1.45 -19.26 -8.35
N SER A 76 -2.18 -19.87 -9.27
CA SER A 76 -2.83 -21.15 -9.13
C SER A 76 -2.20 -22.19 -10.07
N GLN A 77 -2.04 -23.40 -9.57
CA GLN A 77 -1.82 -24.61 -10.34
C GLN A 77 -3.18 -25.24 -10.62
N VAL A 78 -3.58 -25.28 -11.89
CA VAL A 78 -4.88 -25.80 -12.32
C VAL A 78 -4.68 -27.16 -12.98
N GLN A 79 -5.57 -28.10 -12.70
CA GLN A 79 -5.59 -29.42 -13.34
C GLN A 79 -5.45 -29.30 -14.87
N ASP A 80 -4.62 -30.16 -15.46
CA ASP A 80 -4.29 -30.26 -16.89
C ASP A 80 -3.57 -29.03 -17.50
N TYR A 81 -3.70 -27.85 -16.89
CA TYR A 81 -3.14 -26.59 -17.39
C TYR A 81 -1.83 -26.20 -16.69
N GLY A 82 -1.57 -26.76 -15.53
CA GLY A 82 -0.40 -26.44 -14.75
C GLY A 82 -0.48 -25.07 -14.08
N TRP A 83 0.68 -24.49 -13.79
CA TRP A 83 0.78 -23.15 -13.24
C TRP A 83 0.29 -22.13 -14.26
N GLN A 84 -0.65 -21.27 -13.85
CA GLN A 84 -1.04 -20.14 -14.69
C GLN A 84 0.15 -19.22 -14.96
N SER A 85 0.22 -18.73 -16.20
CA SER A 85 1.37 -17.98 -16.72
C SER A 85 1.62 -16.65 -16.00
N GLY A 86 0.57 -16.03 -15.44
CA GLY A 86 0.63 -14.74 -14.75
C GLY A 86 0.27 -14.81 -13.27
N TRP A 87 0.93 -13.99 -12.46
CA TRP A 87 0.50 -13.69 -11.10
C TRP A 87 -0.71 -12.75 -11.13
N GLN A 88 -1.73 -13.11 -10.36
CA GLN A 88 -2.91 -12.30 -10.11
C GLN A 88 -2.72 -11.52 -8.81
N LYS A 89 -3.46 -10.43 -8.64
CA LYS A 89 -3.36 -9.54 -7.48
C LYS A 89 -4.72 -9.12 -6.97
N ASP A 90 -4.80 -8.90 -5.67
CA ASP A 90 -5.82 -8.08 -5.01
C ASP A 90 -7.26 -8.33 -5.47
N GLY A 91 -7.72 -9.57 -5.33
CA GLY A 91 -9.10 -9.98 -5.65
C GLY A 91 -9.32 -10.41 -7.10
N SER A 92 -8.31 -10.28 -7.97
CA SER A 92 -8.35 -10.83 -9.33
C SER A 92 -8.44 -12.36 -9.31
N THR A 93 -9.16 -12.97 -10.25
CA THR A 93 -9.31 -14.43 -10.26
C THR A 93 -8.02 -15.12 -10.69
N SER A 94 -7.51 -16.05 -9.87
CA SER A 94 -6.47 -17.01 -10.26
C SER A 94 -7.02 -18.43 -10.25
N GLY A 95 -7.15 -19.01 -11.43
CA GLY A 95 -7.83 -20.27 -11.71
C GLY A 95 -8.66 -20.15 -12.97
N THR A 96 -9.65 -21.02 -13.12
CA THR A 96 -10.62 -20.97 -14.21
C THR A 96 -12.04 -20.86 -13.65
N ILE A 97 -12.94 -20.26 -14.40
CA ILE A 97 -14.36 -20.12 -14.03
C ILE A 97 -15.16 -20.95 -15.03
N GLY A 98 -16.04 -21.82 -14.53
CA GLY A 98 -16.97 -22.61 -15.36
C GLY A 98 -16.37 -23.83 -16.07
N GLU A 99 -15.07 -24.08 -15.93
CA GLU A 99 -14.40 -25.19 -16.64
C GLU A 99 -14.36 -26.52 -15.87
N SER A 100 -14.89 -26.56 -14.65
CA SER A 100 -14.92 -27.76 -13.80
C SER A 100 -13.53 -28.39 -13.56
N LYS A 101 -12.49 -27.56 -13.49
CA LYS A 101 -11.11 -27.98 -13.15
C LYS A 101 -10.82 -27.75 -11.68
N ARG A 102 -10.12 -28.70 -11.06
CA ARG A 102 -9.65 -28.54 -9.68
C ARG A 102 -8.46 -27.58 -9.60
N LEU A 103 -8.39 -26.85 -8.49
CA LEU A 103 -7.21 -26.13 -8.05
C LEU A 103 -6.33 -27.10 -7.27
N GLU A 104 -5.12 -27.38 -7.75
CA GLU A 104 -4.23 -28.38 -7.14
C GLU A 104 -3.30 -27.73 -6.11
N ALA A 105 -2.76 -26.55 -6.42
CA ALA A 105 -1.86 -25.81 -5.55
C ALA A 105 -1.92 -24.29 -5.76
N VAL A 106 -1.40 -23.55 -4.79
CA VAL A 106 -1.28 -22.10 -4.81
C VAL A 106 0.12 -21.64 -4.38
N ARG A 107 0.50 -20.46 -4.87
CA ARG A 107 1.59 -19.64 -4.33
C ARG A 107 1.06 -18.27 -4.02
N LEU A 108 1.44 -17.72 -2.87
CA LEU A 108 1.11 -16.38 -2.42
C LEU A 108 2.41 -15.67 -2.04
N GLU A 109 2.52 -14.39 -2.39
CA GLU A 109 3.66 -13.52 -2.06
C GLU A 109 3.13 -12.12 -1.73
N LEU A 110 3.72 -11.47 -0.72
CA LEU A 110 3.53 -10.03 -0.55
C LEU A 110 4.29 -9.29 -1.67
N THR A 111 3.69 -8.25 -2.24
CA THR A 111 4.40 -7.31 -3.11
C THR A 111 4.98 -6.21 -2.23
N SER A 112 6.31 -6.08 -2.21
CA SER A 112 7.02 -5.27 -1.23
C SER A 112 6.99 -3.77 -1.53
N ASP A 113 6.50 -2.99 -0.57
CA ASP A 113 7.21 -1.83 0.01
C ASP A 113 7.28 -1.90 1.56
N VAL A 114 6.82 -3.01 2.17
CA VAL A 114 6.90 -3.23 3.62
C VAL A 114 8.13 -4.08 3.93
N SER A 115 9.11 -3.47 4.59
CA SER A 115 10.45 -4.03 4.83
C SER A 115 10.49 -5.30 5.67
N ASP A 116 9.43 -5.62 6.43
CA ASP A 116 9.49 -6.64 7.50
C ASP A 116 8.26 -7.57 7.59
N GLY A 117 7.45 -7.71 6.53
CA GLY A 117 6.28 -8.58 6.51
C GLY A 117 6.48 -9.89 5.72
N GLU A 118 5.94 -11.01 6.23
CA GLU A 118 5.81 -12.28 5.48
C GLU A 118 4.34 -12.73 5.42
N ILE A 119 3.97 -13.48 4.39
CA ILE A 119 2.66 -14.16 4.34
C ILE A 119 2.82 -15.66 4.59
N LEU A 120 2.10 -16.17 5.60
CA LEU A 120 2.02 -17.59 5.92
C LEU A 120 0.68 -18.17 5.47
N TYR A 121 0.73 -19.27 4.71
CA TYR A 121 -0.46 -19.94 4.16
C TYR A 121 -0.30 -21.46 4.15
N LYS A 122 -1.42 -22.16 4.14
CA LYS A 122 -1.48 -23.61 3.90
C LYS A 122 -2.83 -23.98 3.29
N SER A 123 -2.86 -25.10 2.60
CA SER A 123 -4.05 -25.60 1.91
C SER A 123 -4.65 -26.77 2.67
N HIS A 124 -5.96 -26.89 2.59
CA HIS A 124 -6.66 -28.11 2.91
C HIS A 124 -6.76 -28.96 1.64
N VAL A 125 -6.19 -30.15 1.64
CA VAL A 125 -6.23 -31.08 0.52
C VAL A 125 -7.38 -32.06 0.77
N GLN A 126 -8.15 -32.36 -0.27
CA GLN A 126 -9.23 -33.34 -0.17
C GLN A 126 -8.67 -34.67 0.34
N ASP A 127 -9.41 -35.34 1.24
CA ASP A 127 -9.08 -36.63 1.85
C ASP A 127 -7.82 -36.67 2.76
N GLU A 128 -6.95 -35.65 2.71
CA GLU A 128 -5.77 -35.52 3.58
C GLU A 128 -5.94 -34.51 4.71
N GLY A 129 -6.82 -33.52 4.53
CA GLY A 129 -7.01 -32.46 5.51
C GLY A 129 -6.05 -31.28 5.32
N TRP A 130 -5.87 -30.50 6.39
CA TRP A 130 -4.91 -29.39 6.40
C TRP A 130 -3.46 -29.89 6.32
N GLN A 131 -2.67 -29.34 5.40
CA GLN A 131 -1.24 -29.61 5.37
C GLN A 131 -0.57 -29.23 6.70
N SER A 132 0.35 -30.08 7.17
CA SER A 132 0.97 -29.96 8.49
C SER A 132 1.92 -28.77 8.65
N LYS A 133 2.46 -28.25 7.54
CA LYS A 133 3.42 -27.14 7.52
C LYS A 133 2.81 -25.93 6.83
N TRP A 134 2.92 -24.78 7.49
CA TRP A 134 2.75 -23.48 6.85
C TRP A 134 3.82 -23.25 5.78
N LYS A 135 3.44 -22.51 4.75
CA LYS A 135 4.27 -22.08 3.63
C LYS A 135 4.41 -20.57 3.71
N SER A 136 5.60 -20.06 3.43
CA SER A 136 5.87 -18.63 3.33
C SER A 136 6.10 -18.23 1.87
N ASP A 137 5.87 -16.96 1.54
CA ASP A 137 6.24 -16.26 0.31
C ASP A 137 6.73 -17.12 -0.86
N GLY A 138 5.83 -17.37 -1.81
CA GLY A 138 6.12 -18.04 -3.08
C GLY A 138 6.26 -19.56 -3.00
N GLN A 139 6.29 -20.15 -1.80
CA GLN A 139 6.32 -21.60 -1.61
C GLN A 139 5.02 -22.28 -2.06
N ILE A 140 5.12 -23.51 -2.54
CA ILE A 140 3.95 -24.26 -2.99
C ILE A 140 3.16 -24.76 -1.77
N SER A 141 1.87 -24.44 -1.71
CA SER A 141 0.89 -25.11 -0.86
C SER A 141 -0.15 -25.83 -1.69
N GLY A 142 -0.53 -27.04 -1.28
CA GLY A 142 -1.32 -27.98 -2.06
C GLY A 142 -0.45 -29.08 -2.66
N THR A 143 -0.93 -29.68 -3.74
CA THR A 143 -0.35 -30.84 -4.44
C THR A 143 -0.21 -30.51 -5.91
N VAL A 144 0.77 -31.08 -6.62
CA VAL A 144 1.00 -30.77 -8.03
C VAL A 144 0.94 -32.07 -8.83
N GLY A 145 0.06 -32.14 -9.84
CA GLY A 145 0.01 -33.27 -10.77
C GLY A 145 -0.59 -34.55 -10.19
N ILE A 146 -1.49 -34.45 -9.21
CA ILE A 146 -2.30 -35.56 -8.69
C ILE A 146 -3.72 -35.46 -9.20
#